data_AF-A0A8T7MIB7-F1
#
_entry.id   AF-A0A8T7MIB7-F1
#
_cell.length_a   1.000
_cell.length_b   1.000
_cell.length_c   1.000
_cell.angle_alpha   90.00
_cell.angle_beta   90.00
_cell.angle_gamma   90.00
#
_symmetry.space_group_name_H-M   'P 1'
#
loop_
_entity.id
_entity.type
_entity.pdbx_description
1 polymer ?
#
loop_
_entity_poly.entity_id
_entity_poly.type
_entity_poly.pdbx_seq_one_letter_code
_entity_poly.pdbx_strand_id
1 'polypeptide(L)'
;MTLIDEKEEVAATLNALREEVRARREKLHGAELSELRGLVRQVNEGWNVSAHLPITWGGPPLIGRGLAYAKRATRLLLRWYINPIVEQQNNFNASLSRSMIQVNAYLEQLTREGYEMEQRIAALESRLAELGQYREAENKA
;
A
#
# COMPACT_ATOMS: atom_id res chain seq x y z
N MET A 1 -13.67 -40.70 -33.21
CA MET A 1 -12.85 -39.70 -32.50
C MET A 1 -13.49 -38.34 -32.74
N THR A 2 -14.36 -37.95 -31.83
CA THR A 2 -15.49 -37.03 -32.07
C THR A 2 -15.19 -35.65 -31.49
N LEU A 3 -15.54 -34.57 -32.21
CA LEU A 3 -15.47 -33.15 -31.84
C LEU A 3 -15.98 -32.77 -30.43
N ILE A 4 -16.66 -33.68 -29.74
CA ILE A 4 -17.14 -33.52 -28.36
C ILE A 4 -15.99 -33.73 -27.36
N ASP A 5 -15.11 -34.69 -27.62
CA ASP A 5 -13.93 -35.04 -26.80
C ASP A 5 -12.91 -33.88 -26.79
N GLU A 6 -12.68 -33.28 -27.96
CA GLU A 6 -11.79 -32.13 -28.13
C GLU A 6 -12.32 -30.86 -27.43
N LYS A 7 -13.64 -30.66 -27.39
CA LYS A 7 -14.26 -29.54 -26.66
C LYS A 7 -14.19 -29.72 -25.15
N GLU A 8 -14.32 -30.95 -24.67
CA GLU A 8 -14.26 -31.28 -23.25
C GLU A 8 -12.83 -31.14 -22.71
N GLU A 9 -11.82 -31.55 -23.50
CA GLU A 9 -10.40 -31.35 -23.20
C GLU A 9 -10.00 -29.86 -23.19
N VAL A 10 -10.49 -29.08 -24.16
CA VAL A 10 -10.26 -27.62 -24.20
C VAL A 10 -10.91 -26.93 -23.00
N ALA A 11 -12.14 -27.33 -22.63
CA ALA A 11 -12.82 -26.78 -21.46
C ALA A 11 -12.09 -27.11 -20.16
N ALA A 12 -11.60 -28.35 -20.01
CA ALA A 12 -10.80 -28.76 -18.86
C ALA A 12 -9.50 -27.96 -18.76
N THR A 13 -8.81 -27.76 -19.89
CA THR A 13 -7.56 -26.98 -19.96
C THR A 13 -7.78 -25.50 -19.63
N LEU A 14 -8.88 -24.91 -20.13
CA LEU A 14 -9.25 -23.53 -19.83
C LEU A 14 -9.60 -23.33 -18.35
N ASN A 15 -10.27 -24.29 -17.73
CA ASN A 15 -10.59 -24.25 -16.31
C ASN A 15 -9.32 -24.38 -15.46
N ALA A 16 -8.42 -25.31 -15.80
CA ALA A 16 -7.13 -25.44 -15.12
C ALA A 16 -6.30 -24.13 -15.22
N LEU A 17 -6.26 -23.51 -16.41
CA LEU A 17 -5.55 -22.25 -16.61
C LEU A 17 -6.19 -21.09 -15.81
N ARG A 18 -7.52 -21.02 -15.75
CA ARG A 18 -8.23 -20.01 -14.96
C ARG A 18 -7.93 -20.15 -13.47
N GLU A 19 -7.95 -21.36 -12.94
CA GLU A 19 -7.62 -21.63 -11.54
C GLU A 19 -6.16 -21.26 -11.22
N GLU A 20 -5.23 -21.57 -12.12
CA GLU A 20 -3.82 -21.19 -11.94
C GLU A 20 -3.63 -19.66 -12.01
N VAL A 21 -4.29 -18.98 -12.96
CA VAL A 21 -4.27 -17.52 -13.05
C VAL A 21 -4.88 -16.88 -11.81
N ARG A 22 -5.97 -17.43 -11.27
CA ARG A 22 -6.59 -16.97 -10.03
C ARG A 22 -5.64 -17.11 -8.86
N ALA A 23 -5.10 -18.31 -8.62
CA ALA A 23 -4.16 -18.57 -7.53
C ALA A 23 -2.90 -17.69 -7.62
N ARG A 24 -2.40 -17.44 -8.83
CA ARG A 24 -1.24 -16.55 -9.04
C ARG A 24 -1.58 -15.09 -8.78
N ARG A 25 -2.76 -14.64 -9.20
CA ARG A 25 -3.28 -13.29 -8.95
C ARG A 25 -3.45 -13.02 -7.46
N GLU A 26 -4.01 -13.96 -6.70
CA GLU A 26 -4.18 -13.82 -5.25
C GLU A 26 -2.85 -13.69 -4.50
N LYS A 27 -1.86 -14.53 -4.87
CA LYS A 27 -0.52 -14.46 -4.27
C LYS A 27 0.18 -13.13 -4.54
N LEU A 28 0.06 -12.62 -5.77
CA LEU A 28 0.65 -11.34 -6.15
C LEU A 28 0.01 -10.18 -5.37
N HIS A 29 -1.34 -10.10 -5.34
CA HIS A 29 -2.04 -9.05 -4.58
C HIS A 29 -1.74 -9.09 -3.09
N GLY A 30 -1.70 -10.29 -2.50
CA GLY A 30 -1.38 -10.45 -1.08
C GLY A 30 0.03 -9.97 -0.74
N ALA A 31 1.02 -10.29 -1.59
CA ALA A 31 2.40 -9.85 -1.42
C ALA A 31 2.56 -8.33 -1.59
N GLU A 32 1.99 -7.76 -2.66
CA GLU A 32 2.05 -6.32 -2.95
C GLU A 32 1.39 -5.48 -1.84
N LEU A 33 0.21 -5.89 -1.34
CA LEU A 33 -0.44 -5.20 -0.21
C LEU A 33 0.37 -5.29 1.09
N SER A 34 1.05 -6.42 1.31
CA SER A 34 1.92 -6.58 2.48
C SER A 34 3.14 -5.67 2.41
N GLU A 35 3.76 -5.56 1.24
CA GLU A 35 4.87 -4.64 1.00
C GLU A 35 4.44 -3.18 1.16
N LEU A 36 3.30 -2.81 0.57
CA LEU A 36 2.75 -1.46 0.68
C LEU A 36 2.48 -1.07 2.14
N ARG A 37 1.88 -1.97 2.94
CA ARG A 37 1.71 -1.76 4.39
C ARG A 37 3.05 -1.50 5.10
N GLY A 38 4.08 -2.25 4.73
CA GLY A 38 5.43 -2.07 5.27
C GLY A 38 6.03 -0.70 4.94
N LEU A 39 5.85 -0.23 3.70
CA LEU A 39 6.30 1.09 3.27
C LEU A 39 5.53 2.22 3.97
N VAL A 40 4.21 2.09 4.08
CA VAL A 40 3.35 3.06 4.78
C VAL A 40 3.74 3.18 6.25
N ARG A 41 4.04 2.05 6.91
CA ARG A 41 4.55 2.05 8.29
C ARG A 41 5.87 2.80 8.39
N GLN A 42 6.84 2.54 7.50
CA GLN A 42 8.12 3.25 7.50
C GLN A 42 7.96 4.76 7.34
N VAL A 43 7.08 5.20 6.44
CA VAL A 43 6.75 6.63 6.26
C VAL A 43 6.14 7.22 7.53
N ASN A 44 5.23 6.48 8.19
CA ASN A 44 4.60 6.91 9.43
C ASN A 44 5.54 6.92 10.65
N GLU A 45 6.60 6.14 10.64
CA GLU A 45 7.62 6.17 11.70
C GLU A 45 8.67 7.28 11.47
N GLY A 46 8.97 7.59 10.21
CA GLY A 46 10.05 8.52 9.82
C GLY A 46 9.62 9.97 9.52
N TRP A 47 8.33 10.31 9.58
CA TRP A 47 7.87 11.64 9.13
C TRP A 47 8.40 12.80 9.98
N ASN A 48 8.73 12.56 11.25
CA ASN A 48 9.15 13.59 12.19
C ASN A 48 10.66 13.83 12.14
N VAL A 49 11.05 15.00 11.67
CA VAL A 49 12.44 15.47 11.66
C VAL A 49 12.68 16.37 12.87
N SER A 50 13.65 15.98 13.70
CA SER A 50 14.05 16.73 14.89
C SER A 50 15.10 17.78 14.55
N ALA A 51 14.76 19.07 14.67
CA ALA A 51 15.67 20.20 14.42
C ALA A 51 16.69 20.45 15.56
N HIS A 52 16.56 19.77 16.69
CA HIS A 52 17.30 20.07 17.91
C HIS A 52 18.66 19.36 17.93
N LEU A 53 19.55 19.73 17.01
CA LEU A 53 20.96 19.39 17.18
C LEU A 53 21.58 20.41 18.15
N PRO A 54 21.99 20.02 19.38
CA PRO A 54 22.72 20.92 20.25
C PRO A 54 24.06 21.21 19.59
N ILE A 55 24.21 22.41 19.04
CA ILE A 55 25.46 22.83 18.44
C ILE A 55 26.48 23.09 19.57
N THR A 56 27.15 22.03 20.03
CA THR A 56 28.24 22.11 21.02
C THR A 56 29.53 22.53 20.32
N TRP A 57 29.64 23.82 19.99
CA TRP A 57 30.93 24.39 19.60
C TRP A 57 31.83 24.46 20.85
N GLY A 58 32.66 23.44 21.06
CA GLY A 58 33.76 23.44 22.01
C GLY A 58 34.87 24.38 21.51
N GLY A 59 34.73 25.68 21.77
CA GLY A 59 35.73 26.68 21.43
C GLY A 59 36.14 27.51 22.65
N PRO A 60 37.42 27.91 22.78
CA PRO A 60 37.97 28.54 23.99
C PRO A 60 37.26 29.87 24.34
N PRO A 61 37.18 30.21 25.65
CA PRO A 61 36.35 31.31 26.18
C PRO A 61 36.85 32.74 25.87
N LEU A 62 37.94 32.89 25.11
CA LEU A 62 38.72 34.15 25.01
C LEU A 62 38.66 34.84 23.63
N ILE A 63 37.73 34.48 22.75
CA ILE A 63 37.67 35.08 21.41
C ILE A 63 36.74 36.30 21.44
N GLY A 64 37.27 37.47 21.02
CA GLY A 64 36.79 38.82 21.33
C GLY A 64 35.30 39.12 21.09
N ARG A 65 34.82 40.21 21.72
CA ARG A 65 33.42 40.67 21.73
C ARG A 65 32.72 40.58 20.37
N GLY A 66 33.39 40.96 19.27
CA GLY A 66 32.83 40.88 17.92
C GLY A 66 32.48 39.46 17.47
N LEU A 67 33.34 38.48 17.75
CA LEU A 67 33.06 37.07 17.42
C LEU A 67 31.96 36.48 18.32
N ALA A 68 31.87 36.93 19.58
CA ALA A 68 30.76 36.56 20.44
C ALA A 68 29.41 37.08 19.92
N TYR A 69 29.36 38.30 19.37
CA TYR A 69 28.17 38.83 18.70
C TYR A 69 27.84 38.06 17.43
N ALA A 70 28.83 37.76 16.58
CA ALA A 70 28.64 36.93 15.40
C ALA A 70 28.07 35.55 15.77
N LYS A 71 28.61 34.87 16.79
CA LYS A 71 28.08 33.60 17.31
C LYS A 71 26.63 33.71 17.77
N ARG A 72 26.27 34.79 18.45
CA ARG A 72 24.89 35.03 18.92
C ARG A 72 23.94 35.27 17.76
N ALA A 73 24.36 36.05 16.77
CA ALA A 73 23.61 36.31 15.55
C ALA A 73 23.44 35.04 14.71
N THR A 74 24.49 34.24 14.52
CA THR A 74 24.43 32.94 13.85
C THR A 74 23.47 31.99 14.56
N ARG A 75 23.52 31.89 15.90
CA ARG A 75 22.56 31.07 16.67
C ARG A 75 21.14 31.55 16.50
N LEU A 76 20.93 32.87 16.51
CA LEU A 76 19.61 33.44 16.31
C LEU A 76 19.11 33.16 14.89
N LEU A 77 19.92 33.40 13.86
CA LEU A 77 19.60 33.15 12.46
C LEU A 77 19.34 31.66 12.16
N LEU A 78 20.19 30.75 12.65
CA LEU A 78 19.93 29.31 12.50
C LEU A 78 18.61 28.93 13.17
N ARG A 79 18.35 29.41 14.39
CA ARG A 79 17.10 29.11 15.10
C ARG A 79 15.89 29.72 14.38
N TRP A 80 16.02 30.94 13.85
CA TRP A 80 14.92 31.64 13.22
C TRP A 80 14.65 31.18 11.79
N TYR A 81 15.65 30.66 11.08
CA TYR A 81 15.52 30.24 9.69
C TYR A 81 15.29 28.72 9.57
N ILE A 82 16.00 27.90 10.37
CA ILE A 82 15.90 26.44 10.28
C ILE A 82 14.63 25.92 10.95
N ASN A 83 14.26 26.43 12.13
CA ASN A 83 13.06 25.95 12.84
C ASN A 83 11.78 26.06 12.00
N PRO A 84 11.44 27.20 11.39
CA PRO A 84 10.20 27.28 10.61
C PRO A 84 10.24 26.40 9.35
N ILE A 85 11.42 26.15 8.77
CA ILE A 85 11.56 25.23 7.63
C ILE A 85 11.33 23.79 8.08
N VAL A 86 11.91 23.38 9.22
CA VAL A 86 11.71 22.02 9.75
C VAL A 86 10.27 21.82 10.21
N GLU A 87 9.64 22.83 10.82
CA GLU A 87 8.22 22.78 11.18
C GLU A 87 7.33 22.64 9.93
N GLN A 88 7.61 23.40 8.86
CA GLN A 88 6.89 23.25 7.58
C GLN A 88 7.08 21.86 6.97
N GLN A 89 8.30 21.32 6.97
CA GLN A 89 8.58 19.98 6.48
C GLN A 89 7.88 18.91 7.32
N ASN A 90 7.90 19.03 8.64
CA ASN A 90 7.19 18.10 9.53
C ASN A 90 5.68 18.13 9.30
N ASN A 91 5.09 19.32 9.11
CA ASN A 91 3.67 19.47 8.81
C ASN A 91 3.31 18.83 7.45
N PHE A 92 4.16 19.02 6.45
CA PHE A 92 3.99 18.38 5.14
C PHE A 92 4.13 16.85 5.24
N ASN A 93 5.20 16.35 5.87
CA ASN A 93 5.45 14.93 6.06
C ASN A 93 4.33 14.25 6.85
N ALA A 94 3.79 14.90 7.88
CA ALA A 94 2.64 14.41 8.63
C ALA A 94 1.40 14.29 7.73
N SER A 95 1.15 15.29 6.89
CA SER A 95 0.02 15.28 5.96
C SER A 95 0.19 14.19 4.91
N LEU A 96 1.38 14.05 4.34
CA LEU A 96 1.73 13.00 3.39
C LEU A 96 1.59 11.60 4.01
N SER A 97 2.09 11.41 5.22
CA SER A 97 1.98 10.14 5.96
C SER A 97 0.51 9.75 6.18
N ARG A 98 -0.34 10.69 6.61
CA ARG A 98 -1.78 10.45 6.75
C ARG A 98 -2.45 10.11 5.41
N SER A 99 -2.10 10.82 4.34
CA SER A 99 -2.61 10.52 3.00
C SER A 99 -2.22 9.11 2.55
N MET A 100 -0.96 8.71 2.76
CA MET A 100 -0.49 7.36 2.43
C MET A 100 -1.23 6.27 3.23
N ILE A 101 -1.52 6.50 4.50
CA ILE A 101 -2.35 5.61 5.32
C ILE A 101 -3.75 5.47 4.73
N GLN A 102 -4.38 6.58 4.34
CA GLN A 102 -5.72 6.56 3.72
C GLN A 102 -5.71 5.84 2.37
N VAL A 103 -4.72 6.08 1.52
CA VAL A 103 -4.57 5.38 0.24
C VAL A 103 -4.41 3.88 0.45
N ASN A 104 -3.59 3.46 1.42
CA ASN A 104 -3.43 2.05 1.73
C ASN A 104 -4.74 1.42 2.22
N ALA A 105 -5.47 2.10 3.11
CA ALA A 105 -6.77 1.61 3.57
C ALA A 105 -7.78 1.46 2.42
N TYR A 106 -7.79 2.40 1.48
CA TYR A 106 -8.64 2.34 0.29
C TYR A 106 -8.27 1.19 -0.65
N LEU A 107 -6.97 0.95 -0.87
CA LEU A 107 -6.50 -0.19 -1.65
C LEU A 107 -6.88 -1.52 -1.01
N GLU A 108 -6.73 -1.65 0.31
CA GLU A 108 -7.17 -2.84 1.04
C GLU A 108 -8.68 -3.08 0.89
N GLN A 109 -9.49 -2.01 0.92
CA GLN A 109 -10.92 -2.11 0.71
C GLN A 109 -11.25 -2.57 -0.72
N LEU A 110 -10.67 -1.94 -1.73
CA LEU A 110 -10.87 -2.32 -3.14
C LEU A 110 -10.50 -3.78 -3.39
N THR A 111 -9.39 -4.25 -2.81
CA THR A 111 -9.00 -5.65 -2.93
C THR A 111 -10.02 -6.58 -2.30
N ARG A 112 -10.53 -6.26 -1.09
CA ARG A 112 -11.60 -7.05 -0.44
C ARG A 112 -12.87 -7.09 -1.28
N GLU A 113 -13.31 -5.95 -1.81
CA GLU A 113 -14.48 -5.88 -2.68
C GLU A 113 -14.28 -6.74 -3.93
N GLY A 114 -13.08 -6.73 -4.52
CA GLY A 114 -12.73 -7.62 -5.64
C GLY A 114 -12.88 -9.10 -5.29
N TYR A 115 -12.37 -9.52 -4.14
CA TYR A 115 -12.54 -10.89 -3.64
C TYR A 115 -14.00 -11.27 -3.42
N GLU A 116 -14.80 -10.39 -2.83
CA GLU A 116 -16.23 -10.62 -2.61
C GLU A 116 -16.99 -10.77 -3.93
N MET A 117 -16.69 -9.93 -4.92
CA MET A 117 -17.32 -10.02 -6.25
C MET A 117 -16.96 -11.35 -6.94
N GLU A 118 -15.70 -11.77 -6.85
CA GLU A 118 -15.26 -13.05 -7.40
C GLU A 118 -15.98 -14.25 -6.77
N GLN A 119 -16.18 -14.23 -5.46
CA GLN A 119 -16.95 -15.27 -4.76
C GLN A 119 -18.42 -15.28 -5.18
N ARG A 120 -19.02 -14.09 -5.35
CA ARG A 120 -20.41 -13.98 -5.84
C ARG A 120 -20.56 -14.53 -7.25
N ILE A 121 -19.62 -14.25 -8.15
CA ILE A 121 -19.63 -14.80 -9.51
C ILE A 121 -19.55 -16.33 -9.45
N ALA A 122 -18.61 -16.88 -8.69
CA ALA A 122 -18.45 -18.33 -8.56
C ALA A 122 -19.74 -19.00 -8.01
N ALA A 123 -20.37 -18.39 -6.99
CA ALA A 123 -21.61 -18.91 -6.42
C ALA A 123 -22.78 -18.89 -7.43
N LEU A 124 -22.87 -17.84 -8.25
CA LEU A 124 -23.89 -17.75 -9.31
C LEU A 124 -23.64 -18.78 -10.41
N GLU A 125 -22.40 -18.99 -10.81
CA GLU A 125 -22.02 -20.03 -11.78
C GLU A 125 -22.41 -21.44 -11.27
N SER A 126 -22.11 -21.77 -10.02
CA SER A 126 -22.52 -23.05 -9.41
C SER A 126 -24.04 -23.22 -9.41
N ARG A 127 -24.78 -22.17 -9.04
CA ARG A 127 -26.26 -22.21 -9.01
C ARG A 127 -26.87 -22.39 -10.40
N LEU A 128 -26.27 -21.78 -11.43
CA LEU A 128 -26.69 -21.99 -12.81
C LEU A 128 -26.42 -23.42 -13.29
N ALA A 129 -25.28 -24.00 -12.91
CA ALA A 129 -24.95 -25.39 -13.23
C ALA A 129 -25.94 -26.37 -12.60
N GLU A 130 -26.31 -26.18 -11.32
CA GLU A 130 -27.34 -26.97 -10.64
C GLU A 130 -28.68 -26.89 -11.37
N LEU A 131 -29.13 -25.68 -11.72
CA LEU A 131 -30.38 -25.48 -12.45
C LEU A 131 -30.37 -26.12 -13.85
N GLY A 132 -29.23 -26.10 -14.54
CA GLY A 132 -29.05 -26.81 -15.82
C GLY A 132 -29.25 -28.32 -15.66
N GLN A 133 -28.64 -28.91 -14.63
CA GLN A 133 -28.77 -30.34 -14.32
C GLN A 133 -30.22 -30.73 -13.98
N TYR A 134 -30.94 -29.91 -13.21
CA TYR A 134 -32.36 -30.14 -12.92
C TYR A 134 -33.22 -30.15 -14.20
N ARG A 135 -32.99 -29.20 -15.13
CA ARG A 135 -33.74 -29.13 -16.39
C ARG A 135 -33.42 -30.30 -17.32
N GLU A 136 -32.18 -30.77 -17.33
CA GLU A 136 -31.80 -31.95 -18.10
C GLU A 136 -32.37 -33.25 -17.53
N ALA A 137 -32.48 -33.36 -16.20
CA ALA A 137 -33.14 -34.48 -15.54
C ALA A 137 -34.66 -34.50 -15.82
N GLU A 138 -35.31 -33.34 -15.83
CA GLU A 138 -36.73 -33.20 -16.16
C GLU A 138 -37.03 -33.55 -17.63
N ASN A 139 -36.19 -33.12 -18.58
CA ASN A 139 -36.37 -33.44 -20.00
C ASN A 139 -36.09 -34.92 -20.37
N LYS A 140 -35.46 -35.69 -19.47
CA LYS A 140 -35.18 -37.12 -19.66
C LYS A 140 -36.23 -38.05 -19.01
N ALA A 141 -37.14 -37.49 -18.23
CA ALA A 141 -38.26 -38.20 -17.59
C ALA A 141 -39.52 -38.17 -18.47
#